data_AF-A0A812TDW0-F1
#
_entry.id   AF-A0A812TDW0-F1
#
_cell.length_a   1.000
_cell.length_b   1.000
_cell.length_c   1.000
_cell.angle_alpha   90.00
_cell.angle_beta   90.00
_cell.angle_gamma   90.00
#
_symmetry.space_group_name_H-M   'P 1'
#
loop_
_entity.id
_entity.type
_entity.pdbx_description
1 polymer ?
#
loop_
_entity_poly.entity_id
_entity_poly.type
_entity_poly.pdbx_seq_one_letter_code
_entity_poly.pdbx_strand_id
1 'polypeptide(L)'
;MSTDSSCGSSDTGALVRPILVSDESRSLLREAVDSSCLELERRHGYVRPRRFLPGGQKCILKDLGECGDRKCGNYRLGKYAAVRPDFLKFCVDHIKAFCSKAGLVYCSLGSGQLLFDWELLEHLTQKEGMHVRAIHLIDIAYGGAKHRASAVRAQRVFAGWFQERAWEKGEKGQKGRGCGEACPVRSFLSASDFQSWVARTGESVDVLLDCDAVSARKKMDVDKFRLSVLRAGGVCLVLSNPAKRIAIHKPPGNGTADTVGLRELVQQVYRRGAWHSRASQKAETTLQLHRGRGKPTPEETEATQKKDVHGYERLEQSAVELPAWYQCKAAAKMPARPSQLPPLPPSETFDEDDDDD
;
A
#
# COMPACT_ATOMS: atom_id res chain seq x y z
N MET A 1 -41.15 9.66 -37.89
CA MET A 1 -39.95 8.85 -37.59
C MET A 1 -38.99 9.74 -36.82
N SER A 2 -39.07 9.70 -35.49
CA SER A 2 -38.18 10.46 -34.60
C SER A 2 -37.12 9.50 -34.09
N THR A 3 -35.88 9.75 -34.46
CA THR A 3 -34.71 9.02 -33.97
C THR A 3 -34.31 9.61 -32.63
N ASP A 4 -34.63 8.90 -31.55
CA ASP A 4 -34.08 9.17 -30.22
C ASP A 4 -32.56 8.91 -30.25
N SER A 5 -31.79 9.96 -30.47
CA SER A 5 -30.36 9.98 -30.19
C SER A 5 -30.15 9.99 -28.69
N SER A 6 -30.11 8.80 -28.08
CA SER A 6 -29.64 8.65 -26.71
C SER A 6 -28.16 9.03 -26.64
N CYS A 7 -27.86 10.22 -26.13
CA CYS A 7 -26.54 10.60 -25.64
C CYS A 7 -26.12 9.64 -24.52
N GLY A 8 -25.52 8.51 -24.89
CA GLY A 8 -24.90 7.57 -23.96
C GLY A 8 -23.68 8.21 -23.33
N SER A 9 -23.88 8.93 -22.22
CA SER A 9 -22.84 9.25 -21.26
C SER A 9 -22.29 7.93 -20.73
N SER A 10 -21.19 7.45 -21.32
CA SER A 10 -20.42 6.35 -20.76
C SER A 10 -19.84 6.83 -19.44
N ASP A 11 -20.50 6.48 -18.34
CA ASP A 11 -19.92 6.65 -17.02
C ASP A 11 -18.75 5.67 -16.90
N THR A 12 -17.53 6.15 -17.16
CA THR A 12 -16.32 5.32 -17.31
C THR A 12 -15.88 4.64 -16.01
N GLY A 13 -16.43 5.06 -14.86
CA GLY A 13 -16.19 4.45 -13.56
C GLY A 13 -17.41 3.70 -13.03
N ALA A 14 -17.38 2.37 -13.08
CA ALA A 14 -18.47 1.54 -12.58
C ALA A 14 -18.47 1.50 -11.04
N LEU A 15 -19.62 1.76 -10.43
CA LEU A 15 -19.83 1.46 -9.00
C LEU A 15 -19.74 -0.05 -8.78
N VAL A 16 -18.89 -0.46 -7.85
CA VAL A 16 -18.72 -1.87 -7.50
C VAL A 16 -19.94 -2.34 -6.71
N ARG A 17 -20.64 -3.37 -7.20
CA ARG A 17 -21.77 -3.96 -6.49
C ARG A 17 -21.29 -4.75 -5.26
N PRO A 18 -21.56 -4.28 -4.04
CA PRO A 18 -21.03 -4.89 -2.82
C PRO A 18 -21.65 -6.26 -2.54
N ILE A 19 -20.93 -7.09 -1.78
CA ILE A 19 -21.48 -8.25 -1.07
C ILE A 19 -21.83 -7.79 0.34
N LEU A 20 -23.02 -8.13 0.83
CA LEU A 20 -23.38 -7.80 2.21
C LEU A 20 -22.43 -8.53 3.18
N VAL A 21 -21.80 -7.78 4.08
CA VAL A 21 -20.97 -8.31 5.16
C VAL A 21 -21.69 -7.99 6.46
N SER A 22 -22.01 -9.00 7.28
CA SER A 22 -22.66 -8.77 8.57
C SER A 22 -21.68 -8.23 9.61
N ASP A 23 -22.18 -7.50 10.60
CA ASP A 23 -21.37 -7.01 11.72
C ASP A 23 -20.75 -8.12 12.55
N GLU A 24 -21.47 -9.23 12.70
CA GLU A 24 -20.94 -10.45 13.30
C GLU A 24 -19.70 -10.93 12.52
N SER A 25 -19.77 -11.00 11.18
CA SER A 25 -18.63 -11.40 10.36
C SER A 25 -17.46 -10.42 10.47
N ARG A 26 -17.73 -9.11 10.57
CA ARG A 26 -16.68 -8.10 10.79
C ARG A 26 -16.03 -8.25 12.15
N SER A 27 -16.84 -8.46 13.19
CA SER A 27 -16.37 -8.59 14.57
C SER A 27 -15.50 -9.82 14.74
N LEU A 28 -15.97 -10.98 14.26
CA LEU A 28 -15.19 -12.23 14.28
C LEU A 28 -13.85 -12.09 13.54
N LEU A 29 -13.86 -11.43 12.39
CA LEU A 29 -12.63 -11.22 11.64
C LEU A 29 -11.67 -10.27 12.37
N ARG A 30 -12.17 -9.16 12.94
CA ARG A 30 -11.36 -8.22 13.71
C ARG A 30 -10.72 -8.91 14.91
N GLU A 31 -11.49 -9.74 15.62
CA GLU A 31 -10.98 -10.56 16.73
C GLU A 31 -9.85 -11.49 16.26
N ALA A 32 -10.03 -12.17 15.12
CA ALA A 32 -8.99 -13.03 14.56
C ALA A 32 -7.73 -12.24 14.15
N VAL A 33 -7.87 -11.01 13.64
CA VAL A 33 -6.75 -10.14 13.28
C VAL A 33 -6.02 -9.65 14.52
N ASP A 34 -6.75 -9.12 15.51
CA ASP A 34 -6.18 -8.58 16.75
C ASP A 34 -5.49 -9.68 17.57
N SER A 35 -6.01 -10.92 17.51
CA SER A 35 -5.41 -12.10 18.14
C SER A 35 -4.25 -12.71 17.33
N SER A 36 -3.88 -12.12 16.18
CA SER A 36 -2.87 -12.67 15.26
C SER A 36 -3.18 -14.10 14.78
N CYS A 37 -4.46 -14.46 14.71
CA CYS A 37 -4.95 -15.76 14.28
C CYS A 37 -5.43 -15.78 12.81
N LEU A 38 -5.34 -14.65 12.10
CA LEU A 38 -5.63 -14.61 10.67
C LEU A 38 -4.51 -15.29 9.88
N GLU A 39 -4.67 -16.58 9.64
CA GLU A 39 -3.71 -17.36 8.86
C GLU A 39 -3.87 -17.15 7.36
N LEU A 40 -2.73 -17.14 6.67
CA LEU A 40 -2.64 -16.95 5.23
C LEU A 40 -2.07 -18.19 4.56
N GLU A 41 -2.60 -18.51 3.38
CA GLU A 41 -2.16 -19.63 2.55
C GLU A 41 -2.01 -19.21 1.09
N ARG A 42 -1.20 -19.95 0.33
CA ARG A 42 -1.12 -19.78 -1.13
C ARG A 42 -2.26 -20.59 -1.76
N ARG A 43 -3.14 -19.93 -2.50
CA ARG A 43 -4.29 -20.56 -3.16
C ARG A 43 -4.58 -19.88 -4.51
N HIS A 44 -4.61 -20.68 -5.58
CA HIS A 44 -4.79 -20.24 -6.97
C HIS A 44 -3.81 -19.12 -7.38
N GLY A 45 -2.52 -19.26 -7.03
CA GLY A 45 -1.48 -18.30 -7.39
C GLY A 45 -1.43 -17.01 -6.56
N TYR A 46 -2.24 -16.88 -5.51
CA TYR A 46 -2.27 -15.71 -4.61
C TYR A 46 -2.04 -16.11 -3.15
N VAL A 47 -1.50 -15.20 -2.34
CA VAL A 47 -1.55 -15.33 -0.87
C VAL A 47 -2.89 -14.78 -0.40
N ARG A 48 -3.63 -15.58 0.37
CA ARG A 48 -5.01 -15.27 0.79
C ARG A 48 -5.25 -15.70 2.23
N PRO A 49 -6.24 -15.11 2.92
CA PRO A 49 -6.78 -15.72 4.13
C PRO A 49 -7.27 -17.15 3.88
N ARG A 50 -7.09 -18.01 4.88
CA ARG A 50 -7.72 -19.34 4.92
C ARG A 50 -9.22 -19.23 4.72
N ARG A 51 -9.84 -20.29 4.19
CA ARG A 51 -11.29 -20.30 3.91
C ARG A 51 -12.14 -20.19 5.19
N PHE A 52 -11.58 -20.63 6.31
CA PHE A 52 -12.21 -20.66 7.62
C PHE A 52 -11.29 -20.00 8.64
N LEU A 53 -11.88 -19.30 9.61
CA LEU A 53 -11.22 -18.83 10.82
C LEU A 53 -10.98 -20.01 11.77
N PRO A 54 -10.11 -19.88 12.80
CA PRO A 54 -9.82 -20.98 13.74
C PRO A 54 -11.05 -21.59 14.42
N GLY A 55 -12.11 -20.81 14.64
CA GLY A 55 -13.37 -21.30 15.21
C GLY A 55 -14.27 -22.07 14.21
N GLY A 56 -13.82 -22.30 12.98
CA GLY A 56 -14.57 -23.01 11.94
C GLY A 56 -15.52 -22.12 11.11
N GLN A 57 -15.70 -20.85 11.48
CA GLN A 57 -16.53 -19.91 10.72
C GLN A 57 -15.86 -19.57 9.40
N LYS A 58 -16.67 -19.37 8.36
CA LYS A 58 -16.17 -18.98 7.03
C LYS A 58 -15.52 -17.59 7.09
N CYS A 59 -14.28 -17.48 6.65
CA CYS A 59 -13.59 -16.18 6.56
C CYS A 59 -14.20 -15.35 5.42
N ILE A 60 -14.75 -14.18 5.76
CA ILE A 60 -15.40 -13.30 4.79
C ILE A 60 -14.41 -12.73 3.75
N LEU A 61 -13.12 -12.60 4.10
CA LEU A 61 -12.07 -12.09 3.22
C LEU A 61 -11.30 -13.17 2.46
N LYS A 62 -11.77 -14.42 2.44
CA LYS A 62 -11.12 -15.51 1.71
C LYS A 62 -10.87 -15.22 0.22
N ASP A 63 -11.69 -14.34 -0.39
CA ASP A 63 -11.57 -13.95 -1.79
C ASP A 63 -10.65 -12.74 -2.01
N LEU A 64 -10.20 -12.09 -0.94
CA LEU A 64 -9.08 -11.14 -1.02
C LEU A 64 -7.77 -11.91 -1.14
N GLY A 65 -6.75 -11.22 -1.65
CA GLY A 65 -5.40 -11.76 -1.73
C GLY A 65 -4.37 -10.72 -2.16
N GLU A 66 -3.17 -11.21 -2.39
CA GLU A 66 -2.04 -10.45 -2.95
C GLU A 66 -1.12 -11.39 -3.74
N CYS A 67 -0.04 -10.85 -4.30
CA CYS A 67 0.91 -11.61 -5.12
C CYS A 67 1.40 -12.90 -4.45
N GLY A 68 1.11 -14.04 -5.06
CA GLY A 68 1.56 -15.37 -4.61
C GLY A 68 2.81 -15.89 -5.33
N ASP A 69 3.52 -15.03 -6.05
CA ASP A 69 4.82 -15.37 -6.65
C ASP A 69 5.89 -15.44 -5.55
N ARG A 70 6.43 -16.63 -5.32
CA ARG A 70 7.47 -16.92 -4.32
C ARG A 70 8.78 -16.19 -4.62
N LYS A 71 8.99 -15.73 -5.85
CA LYS A 71 10.16 -14.95 -6.27
C LYS A 71 9.96 -13.45 -6.09
N CYS A 72 8.75 -12.99 -5.79
CA CYS A 72 8.48 -11.61 -5.51
C CYS A 72 9.11 -11.22 -4.16
N GLY A 73 9.90 -10.13 -4.13
CA GLY A 73 10.47 -9.62 -2.89
C GLY A 73 9.42 -9.20 -1.85
N ASN A 74 8.18 -8.98 -2.30
CA ASN A 74 7.02 -8.62 -1.47
C ASN A 74 6.14 -9.82 -1.11
N TYR A 75 6.61 -11.05 -1.35
CA TYR A 75 5.90 -12.28 -1.00
C TYR A 75 5.77 -12.41 0.51
N ARG A 76 4.54 -12.51 1.00
CA ARG A 76 4.25 -12.45 2.44
C ARG A 76 4.58 -13.74 3.20
N LEU A 77 4.59 -14.88 2.54
CA LEU A 77 4.87 -16.15 3.23
C LEU A 77 6.37 -16.43 3.25
N GLY A 78 6.94 -16.77 4.41
CA GLY A 78 8.34 -17.16 4.55
C GLY A 78 9.32 -16.00 4.78
N LYS A 79 10.47 -16.01 4.09
CA LYS A 79 11.63 -15.14 4.40
C LYS A 79 11.33 -13.63 4.40
N TYR A 80 10.32 -13.19 3.66
CA TYR A 80 9.95 -11.78 3.52
C TYR A 80 8.67 -11.41 4.29
N ALA A 81 8.26 -12.23 5.27
CA ALA A 81 7.03 -12.02 6.03
C ALA A 81 6.93 -10.65 6.73
N ALA A 82 8.05 -10.01 7.07
CA ALA A 82 8.07 -8.67 7.67
C ALA A 82 7.81 -7.53 6.66
N VAL A 83 8.03 -7.75 5.36
CA VAL A 83 7.99 -6.66 4.35
C VAL A 83 6.61 -5.99 4.30
N ARG A 84 5.53 -6.78 4.33
CA ARG A 84 4.16 -6.28 4.23
C ARG A 84 3.70 -5.56 5.50
N PRO A 85 3.85 -6.12 6.72
CA PRO A 85 3.58 -5.39 7.96
C PRO A 85 4.38 -4.09 8.08
N ASP A 86 5.66 -4.11 7.73
CA ASP A 86 6.49 -2.90 7.79
C ASP A 86 6.04 -1.87 6.76
N PHE A 87 5.63 -2.30 5.57
CA PHE A 87 5.08 -1.40 4.56
C PHE A 87 3.72 -0.82 4.96
N LEU A 88 2.86 -1.61 5.61
CA LEU A 88 1.61 -1.12 6.21
C LEU A 88 1.89 0.01 7.19
N LYS A 89 2.81 -0.20 8.14
CA LYS A 89 3.23 0.84 9.10
C LYS A 89 3.75 2.09 8.37
N PHE A 90 4.60 1.90 7.37
CA PHE A 90 5.14 2.97 6.54
C PHE A 90 4.02 3.78 5.86
N CYS A 91 3.02 3.12 5.28
CA CYS A 91 1.87 3.77 4.66
C CYS A 91 1.09 4.60 5.67
N VAL A 92 0.75 4.01 6.82
CA VAL A 92 -0.01 4.69 7.89
C VAL A 92 0.71 5.94 8.39
N ASP A 93 2.02 5.84 8.66
CA ASP A 93 2.81 6.97 9.16
C ASP A 93 2.78 8.16 8.17
N HIS A 94 2.92 7.90 6.87
CA HIS A 94 2.89 8.96 5.85
C HIS A 94 1.48 9.52 5.62
N ILE A 95 0.45 8.68 5.58
CA ILE A 95 -0.94 9.16 5.43
C ILE A 95 -1.31 10.08 6.59
N LYS A 96 -0.93 9.74 7.82
CA LYS A 96 -1.18 10.59 8.99
C LYS A 96 -0.43 11.91 8.94
N ALA A 97 0.77 11.93 8.36
CA ALA A 97 1.59 13.14 8.29
C ALA A 97 1.07 14.14 7.24
N PHE A 98 0.49 13.66 6.14
CA PHE A 98 0.15 14.51 4.99
C PHE A 98 -1.34 14.66 4.74
N CYS A 99 -2.17 13.71 5.16
CA CYS A 99 -3.59 13.71 4.85
C CYS A 99 -4.45 14.14 6.04
N SER A 100 -5.50 14.90 5.75
CA SER A 100 -6.43 15.37 6.78
C SER A 100 -7.34 14.25 7.29
N LYS A 101 -7.82 14.38 8.52
CA LYS A 101 -8.86 13.50 9.08
C LYS A 101 -10.28 13.84 8.59
N ALA A 102 -10.44 14.95 7.86
CA ALA A 102 -11.75 15.41 7.38
C ALA A 102 -12.39 14.46 6.35
N GLY A 103 -11.57 13.61 5.72
CA GLY A 103 -12.05 12.54 4.86
C GLY A 103 -11.11 12.28 3.69
N LEU A 104 -10.75 11.02 3.50
CA LEU A 104 -9.77 10.55 2.52
C LEU A 104 -10.46 10.02 1.26
N VAL A 105 -10.01 10.46 0.09
CA VAL A 105 -10.21 9.78 -1.19
C VAL A 105 -9.01 8.88 -1.43
N TYR A 106 -9.24 7.57 -1.38
CA TYR A 106 -8.22 6.55 -1.59
C TYR A 106 -8.27 6.04 -3.03
N CYS A 107 -7.11 5.85 -3.65
CA CYS A 107 -6.98 5.24 -4.96
C CYS A 107 -5.94 4.12 -4.92
N SER A 108 -6.24 2.99 -5.55
CA SER A 108 -5.32 1.86 -5.72
C SER A 108 -5.04 1.64 -7.21
N LEU A 109 -3.77 1.75 -7.60
CA LEU A 109 -3.28 1.49 -8.95
C LEU A 109 -2.66 0.08 -9.00
N GLY A 110 -3.27 -0.82 -9.77
CA GLY A 110 -2.92 -2.25 -9.76
C GLY A 110 -3.74 -3.03 -8.72
N SER A 111 -5.02 -2.70 -8.58
CA SER A 111 -5.91 -3.07 -7.49
C SER A 111 -6.43 -4.53 -7.58
N GLY A 112 -5.54 -5.49 -7.84
CA GLY A 112 -5.90 -6.84 -8.26
C GLY A 112 -6.71 -7.64 -7.24
N GLN A 113 -6.13 -7.97 -6.09
CA GLN A 113 -6.76 -8.87 -5.09
C GLN A 113 -6.98 -8.21 -3.71
N LEU A 114 -6.55 -6.96 -3.51
CA LEU A 114 -7.00 -6.04 -2.45
C LEU A 114 -6.78 -6.43 -0.98
N LEU A 115 -6.02 -7.49 -0.66
CA LEU A 115 -5.79 -7.86 0.75
C LEU A 115 -5.03 -6.76 1.50
N PHE A 116 -3.95 -6.25 0.91
CA PHE A 116 -3.16 -5.18 1.54
C PHE A 116 -3.94 -3.86 1.63
N ASP A 117 -4.69 -3.50 0.58
CA ASP A 117 -5.57 -2.33 0.59
C ASP A 117 -6.59 -2.41 1.74
N TRP A 118 -7.14 -3.60 1.99
CA TRP A 118 -8.08 -3.80 3.09
C TRP A 118 -7.40 -3.60 4.44
N GLU A 119 -6.24 -4.20 4.66
CA GLU A 119 -5.47 -4.01 5.90
C GLU A 119 -5.14 -2.54 6.15
N LEU A 120 -4.72 -1.82 5.11
CA LEU A 120 -4.39 -0.40 5.20
C LEU A 120 -5.61 0.43 5.59
N LEU A 121 -6.72 0.29 4.86
CA LEU A 121 -7.93 1.07 5.14
C LEU A 121 -8.60 0.67 6.46
N GLU A 122 -8.59 -0.61 6.84
CA GLU A 122 -9.10 -1.06 8.15
C GLU A 122 -8.24 -0.48 9.28
N HIS A 123 -6.91 -0.47 9.15
CA HIS A 123 -6.04 0.15 10.14
C HIS A 123 -6.31 1.66 10.27
N LEU A 124 -6.36 2.39 9.15
CA LEU A 124 -6.63 3.84 9.15
C LEU A 124 -8.00 4.17 9.76
N THR A 125 -9.01 3.36 9.47
CA THR A 125 -10.39 3.64 9.92
C THR A 125 -10.67 3.19 11.35
N GLN A 126 -10.07 2.10 11.82
CA GLN A 126 -10.29 1.55 13.17
C GLN A 126 -9.30 2.08 14.19
N LYS A 127 -8.00 2.10 13.84
CA LYS A 127 -6.94 2.42 14.79
C LYS A 127 -6.56 3.91 14.74
N GLU A 128 -6.65 4.55 13.58
CA GLU A 128 -6.27 5.97 13.42
C GLU A 128 -7.47 6.95 13.39
N GLY A 129 -8.69 6.42 13.35
CA GLY A 129 -9.93 7.20 13.33
C GLY A 129 -10.09 8.06 12.08
N MET A 130 -9.48 7.68 10.97
CA MET A 130 -9.62 8.39 9.70
C MET A 130 -10.92 7.99 9.00
N HIS A 131 -11.57 8.97 8.36
CA HIS A 131 -12.75 8.74 7.55
C HIS A 131 -12.33 8.53 6.09
N VAL A 132 -12.83 7.49 5.43
CA VAL A 132 -12.63 7.25 3.99
C VAL A 132 -13.90 7.66 3.28
N ARG A 133 -13.82 8.71 2.45
CA ARG A 133 -14.96 9.26 1.72
C ARG A 133 -15.25 8.49 0.45
N ALA A 134 -14.22 8.06 -0.27
CA ALA A 134 -14.34 7.34 -1.53
C ALA A 134 -13.14 6.44 -1.78
N ILE A 135 -13.37 5.36 -2.52
CA ILE A 135 -12.34 4.41 -2.93
C ILE A 135 -12.41 4.21 -4.44
N HIS A 136 -11.28 4.41 -5.13
CA HIS A 136 -11.12 4.15 -6.56
C HIS A 136 -10.13 3.01 -6.79
N LEU A 137 -10.57 2.03 -7.55
CA LEU A 137 -9.81 0.82 -7.86
C LEU A 137 -9.48 0.85 -9.35
N ILE A 138 -8.20 0.84 -9.70
CA ILE A 138 -7.74 0.89 -11.08
C ILE A 138 -7.04 -0.43 -11.41
N ASP A 139 -7.38 -0.97 -12.58
CA ASP A 139 -6.78 -2.13 -13.23
C ASP A 139 -7.36 -3.49 -12.78
N ILE A 140 -8.53 -3.83 -13.34
CA ILE A 140 -9.08 -5.19 -13.28
C ILE A 140 -8.36 -6.19 -14.20
N ALA A 141 -7.50 -5.68 -15.10
CA ALA A 141 -6.79 -6.50 -16.08
C ALA A 141 -5.46 -7.02 -15.53
N TYR A 142 -5.14 -6.73 -14.27
CA TYR A 142 -3.99 -7.29 -13.59
C TYR A 142 -4.09 -8.82 -13.53
N GLY A 143 -3.35 -9.48 -14.44
CA GLY A 143 -3.37 -10.93 -14.62
C GLY A 143 -4.11 -11.44 -15.88
N GLY A 144 -4.70 -10.55 -16.69
CA GLY A 144 -5.42 -10.94 -17.91
C GLY A 144 -6.79 -11.56 -17.64
N ALA A 145 -7.44 -12.06 -18.71
CA ALA A 145 -8.83 -12.53 -18.66
C ALA A 145 -9.07 -13.63 -17.61
N LYS A 146 -8.09 -14.54 -17.43
CA LYS A 146 -8.16 -15.66 -16.48
C LYS A 146 -8.33 -15.21 -15.03
N HIS A 147 -7.79 -14.04 -14.66
CA HIS A 147 -7.81 -13.56 -13.27
C HIS A 147 -8.92 -12.53 -12.98
N ARG A 148 -9.66 -12.11 -14.01
CA ARG A 148 -10.73 -11.10 -13.90
C ARG A 148 -11.84 -11.53 -12.93
N ALA A 149 -12.30 -12.78 -12.99
CA ALA A 149 -13.36 -13.26 -12.11
C ALA A 149 -12.97 -13.20 -10.63
N SER A 150 -11.71 -13.53 -10.32
CA SER A 150 -11.18 -13.42 -8.96
C SER A 150 -11.09 -11.98 -8.50
N ALA A 151 -10.58 -11.07 -9.34
CA ALA A 151 -10.51 -9.64 -9.03
C ALA A 151 -11.91 -9.05 -8.77
N VAL A 152 -12.91 -9.39 -9.59
CA VAL A 152 -14.30 -8.97 -9.37
C VAL A 152 -14.83 -9.46 -8.03
N ARG A 153 -14.61 -10.73 -7.66
CA ARG A 153 -15.02 -11.23 -6.33
C ARG A 153 -14.35 -10.45 -5.20
N ALA A 154 -13.04 -10.22 -5.30
CA ALA A 154 -12.28 -9.45 -4.32
C ALA A 154 -12.84 -8.03 -4.17
N GLN A 155 -13.09 -7.33 -5.27
CA GLN A 155 -13.69 -5.99 -5.28
C GLN A 155 -15.06 -5.94 -4.59
N ARG A 156 -15.92 -6.93 -4.85
CA ARG A 156 -17.27 -6.96 -4.26
C ARG A 156 -17.24 -7.19 -2.75
N VAL A 157 -16.38 -8.09 -2.28
CA VAL A 157 -16.14 -8.31 -0.83
C VAL A 157 -15.57 -7.05 -0.21
N PHE A 158 -14.55 -6.46 -0.84
CA PHE A 158 -13.91 -5.23 -0.39
C PHE A 158 -14.90 -4.06 -0.30
N ALA A 159 -15.76 -3.88 -1.30
CA ALA A 159 -16.79 -2.85 -1.28
C ALA A 159 -17.82 -3.08 -0.17
N GLY A 160 -18.24 -4.34 0.03
CA GLY A 160 -19.12 -4.73 1.13
C GLY A 160 -18.57 -4.43 2.51
N TRP A 161 -17.24 -4.57 2.68
CA TRP A 161 -16.57 -4.27 3.94
C TRP A 161 -16.68 -2.78 4.31
N PHE A 162 -16.51 -1.87 3.35
CA PHE A 162 -16.44 -0.41 3.58
C PHE A 162 -17.76 0.35 3.38
N GLN A 163 -18.84 -0.31 2.97
CA GLN A 163 -20.12 0.36 2.66
C GLN A 163 -20.87 0.87 3.92
N GLU A 164 -20.61 0.30 5.10
CA GLU A 164 -21.62 0.29 6.17
C GLU A 164 -21.50 1.39 7.23
N ARG A 165 -20.50 2.29 7.14
CA ARG A 165 -20.37 3.39 8.12
C ARG A 165 -21.41 4.51 7.98
N ALA A 166 -22.37 4.39 7.05
CA ALA A 166 -23.49 5.32 6.91
C ALA A 166 -24.66 5.06 7.89
N TRP A 167 -24.73 3.88 8.52
CA TRP A 167 -25.99 3.43 9.14
C TRP A 167 -26.06 3.57 10.68
N GLU A 168 -24.95 3.46 11.41
CA GLU A 168 -25.02 3.17 12.86
C GLU A 168 -24.80 4.34 13.84
N LYS A 169 -24.76 5.60 13.39
CA LYS A 169 -24.94 6.75 14.31
C LYS A 169 -26.37 7.26 14.36
N GLY A 170 -27.31 6.37 14.08
CA GLY A 170 -28.75 6.57 14.17
C GLY A 170 -29.39 6.01 15.45
N GLU A 171 -28.66 5.79 16.55
CA GLU A 171 -29.28 5.42 17.83
C GLU A 171 -29.17 6.52 18.88
N LYS A 172 -30.26 7.30 18.92
CA LYS A 172 -30.85 7.98 20.07
C LYS A 172 -30.12 9.22 20.59
N GLY A 173 -30.23 10.33 19.86
CA GLY A 173 -30.29 11.65 20.53
C GLY A 173 -29.82 12.87 19.75
N GLN A 174 -29.06 12.73 18.65
CA GLN A 174 -28.59 13.89 17.89
C GLN A 174 -29.22 13.94 16.48
N LYS A 175 -30.36 14.62 16.38
CA LYS A 175 -30.99 15.07 15.12
C LYS A 175 -30.19 16.20 14.42
N GLY A 176 -28.88 16.29 14.65
CA GLY A 176 -28.06 17.43 14.24
C GLY A 176 -26.80 17.01 13.50
N ARG A 177 -26.84 17.13 12.17
CA ARG A 177 -25.72 17.11 11.20
C ARG A 177 -24.98 15.77 10.99
N GLY A 178 -25.31 15.16 9.85
CA GLY A 178 -24.35 14.39 9.06
C GLY A 178 -24.62 12.90 9.04
N CYS A 179 -25.69 12.47 8.34
CA CYS A 179 -25.75 11.11 7.82
C CYS A 179 -24.47 10.90 6.99
N GLY A 180 -23.52 10.11 7.49
CA GLY A 180 -22.27 9.86 6.77
C GLY A 180 -22.61 9.25 5.42
N GLU A 181 -22.27 9.92 4.33
CA GLU A 181 -22.46 9.35 3.00
C GLU A 181 -21.73 8.01 2.92
N ALA A 182 -22.39 7.00 2.36
CA ALA A 182 -21.77 5.69 2.14
C ALA A 182 -20.51 5.88 1.29
N CYS A 183 -19.38 5.28 1.71
CA CYS A 183 -18.12 5.34 0.96
C CYS A 183 -18.29 4.64 -0.40
N PRO A 184 -18.42 5.36 -1.53
CA PRO A 184 -18.58 4.73 -2.82
C PRO A 184 -17.26 4.08 -3.23
N VAL A 185 -17.36 2.86 -3.75
CA VAL A 185 -16.24 2.12 -4.31
C VAL A 185 -16.44 2.03 -5.81
N ARG A 186 -15.53 2.63 -6.57
CA ARG A 186 -15.55 2.65 -8.03
C ARG A 186 -14.41 1.84 -8.60
N SER A 187 -14.66 1.12 -9.68
CA SER A 187 -13.64 0.41 -10.44
C SER A 187 -13.48 1.01 -11.82
N PHE A 188 -12.24 1.15 -12.25
CA PHE A 188 -11.82 1.64 -13.56
C PHE A 188 -11.00 0.54 -14.25
N LEU A 189 -11.20 0.38 -15.56
CA LEU A 189 -10.47 -0.62 -16.35
C LEU A 189 -9.02 -0.21 -16.56
N SER A 190 -8.77 1.09 -16.73
CA SER A 190 -7.45 1.64 -16.99
C SER A 190 -7.19 2.95 -16.23
N ALA A 191 -5.92 3.32 -16.13
CA ALA A 191 -5.51 4.62 -15.60
C ALA A 191 -6.05 5.78 -16.46
N SER A 192 -6.14 5.60 -17.78
CA SER A 192 -6.70 6.62 -18.69
C SER A 192 -8.18 6.88 -18.40
N ASP A 193 -8.98 5.83 -18.19
CA ASP A 193 -10.41 5.97 -17.87
C ASP A 193 -10.61 6.76 -16.57
N PHE A 194 -9.76 6.47 -15.57
CA PHE A 194 -9.77 7.19 -14.31
C PHE A 194 -9.36 8.66 -14.47
N GLN A 195 -8.32 8.96 -15.25
CA GLN A 195 -7.91 10.34 -15.54
C GLN A 195 -9.01 11.13 -16.24
N SER A 196 -9.67 10.55 -17.23
CA SER A 196 -10.81 11.17 -17.91
C SER A 196 -11.96 11.42 -16.93
N TRP A 197 -12.21 10.48 -16.01
CA TRP A 197 -13.22 10.63 -14.97
C TRP A 197 -12.88 11.77 -14.00
N VAL A 198 -11.65 11.82 -13.48
CA VAL A 198 -11.14 12.90 -12.62
C VAL A 198 -11.25 14.26 -13.30
N ALA A 199 -10.86 14.36 -14.58
CA ALA A 199 -10.97 15.60 -15.35
C ALA A 199 -12.42 16.09 -15.49
N ARG A 200 -13.39 15.17 -15.55
CA ARG A 200 -14.81 15.47 -15.68
C ARG A 200 -15.47 15.83 -14.35
N THR A 201 -15.09 15.16 -13.26
CA THR A 201 -15.73 15.35 -11.94
C THR A 201 -15.02 16.37 -11.06
N GLY A 202 -13.75 16.66 -11.33
CA GLY A 202 -12.90 17.48 -10.47
C GLY A 202 -12.49 16.78 -9.16
N GLU A 203 -12.86 15.51 -8.96
CA GLU A 203 -12.45 14.76 -7.77
C GLU A 203 -10.95 14.46 -7.84
N SER A 204 -10.25 14.62 -6.71
CA SER A 204 -8.82 14.37 -6.59
C SER A 204 -8.53 13.45 -5.41
N VAL A 205 -7.41 12.75 -5.50
CA VAL A 205 -7.05 11.66 -4.58
C VAL A 205 -6.14 12.17 -3.47
N ASP A 206 -6.49 11.89 -2.22
CA ASP A 206 -5.64 12.15 -1.05
C ASP A 206 -4.48 11.15 -0.95
N VAL A 207 -4.79 9.86 -1.17
CA VAL A 207 -3.86 8.75 -1.03
C VAL A 207 -3.89 7.87 -2.27
N LEU A 208 -2.75 7.73 -2.95
CA LEU A 208 -2.57 6.79 -4.06
C LEU A 208 -1.65 5.66 -3.62
N LEU A 209 -2.15 4.43 -3.59
CA LEU A 209 -1.33 3.24 -3.46
C LEU A 209 -0.98 2.72 -4.86
N ASP A 210 0.32 2.54 -5.13
CA ASP A 210 0.83 2.21 -6.46
C ASP A 210 1.61 0.90 -6.44
N CYS A 211 1.10 -0.08 -7.19
CA CYS A 211 1.80 -1.32 -7.48
C CYS A 211 2.67 -1.16 -8.73
N ASP A 212 3.98 -1.30 -8.54
CA ASP A 212 4.97 -1.13 -9.60
C ASP A 212 4.81 -2.06 -10.81
N ALA A 213 4.08 -3.17 -10.65
CA ALA A 213 3.78 -4.07 -11.73
C ALA A 213 2.91 -3.42 -12.82
N VAL A 214 2.20 -2.33 -12.50
CA VAL A 214 1.57 -1.45 -13.50
C VAL A 214 2.64 -0.67 -14.26
N SER A 215 3.59 -0.05 -13.56
CA SER A 215 4.71 0.69 -14.17
C SER A 215 5.60 -0.21 -15.04
N ALA A 216 5.86 -1.44 -14.61
CA ALA A 216 6.70 -2.41 -15.29
C ALA A 216 6.17 -2.79 -16.68
N ARG A 217 4.85 -2.67 -16.90
CA ARG A 217 4.22 -2.92 -18.21
C ARG A 217 4.44 -1.78 -19.22
N LYS A 218 5.09 -0.67 -18.85
CA LYS A 218 5.53 0.47 -19.70
C LYS A 218 4.45 1.12 -20.57
N LYS A 219 3.16 0.92 -20.29
CA LYS A 219 2.05 1.48 -21.09
C LYS A 219 1.58 2.85 -20.64
N MET A 220 2.17 3.43 -19.60
CA MET A 220 1.80 4.74 -19.09
C MET A 220 2.97 5.48 -18.45
N ASP A 221 2.93 6.80 -18.52
CA ASP A 221 3.77 7.69 -17.71
C ASP A 221 3.15 7.80 -16.32
N VAL A 222 3.73 7.09 -15.36
CA VAL A 222 3.21 6.97 -14.00
C VAL A 222 3.38 8.28 -13.22
N ASP A 223 4.43 9.04 -13.48
CA ASP A 223 4.63 10.32 -12.79
C ASP A 223 3.64 11.37 -13.29
N LYS A 224 3.41 11.43 -14.60
CA LYS A 224 2.32 12.25 -15.16
C LYS A 224 0.97 11.84 -14.61
N PHE A 225 0.70 10.53 -14.49
CA PHE A 225 -0.53 10.02 -13.89
C PHE A 225 -0.68 10.47 -12.43
N ARG A 226 0.30 10.18 -11.57
CA ARG A 226 0.33 10.58 -10.16
C ARG A 226 0.09 12.07 -10.00
N LEU A 227 0.77 12.89 -10.82
CA LEU A 227 0.63 14.34 -10.80
C LEU A 227 -0.80 14.79 -11.17
N SER A 228 -1.44 14.13 -12.13
CA SER A 228 -2.78 14.46 -12.59
C SER A 228 -3.90 14.09 -11.60
N VAL A 229 -3.73 13.02 -10.81
CA VAL A 229 -4.82 12.50 -9.96
C VAL A 229 -4.67 12.87 -8.49
N LEU A 230 -3.44 13.05 -7.99
CA LEU A 230 -3.21 13.45 -6.61
C LEU A 230 -3.68 14.89 -6.40
N ARG A 231 -4.38 15.12 -5.29
CA ARG A 231 -4.63 16.47 -4.79
C ARG A 231 -3.34 17.14 -4.33
N ALA A 232 -3.34 18.46 -4.24
CA ALA A 232 -2.29 19.19 -3.54
C ALA A 232 -2.29 18.81 -2.05
N GLY A 233 -1.11 18.46 -1.51
CA GLY A 233 -0.92 17.85 -0.18
C GLY A 233 -1.09 16.33 -0.14
N GLY A 234 -1.44 15.68 -1.26
CA GLY A 234 -1.66 14.24 -1.33
C GLY A 234 -0.37 13.43 -1.34
N VAL A 235 -0.47 12.14 -0.98
CA VAL A 235 0.66 11.20 -0.93
C VAL A 235 0.44 9.98 -1.84
N CYS A 236 1.47 9.61 -2.58
CA CYS A 236 1.59 8.34 -3.29
C CYS A 236 2.56 7.42 -2.55
N LEU A 237 2.15 6.17 -2.36
CA LEU A 237 2.87 5.14 -1.65
C LEU A 237 3.10 3.97 -2.59
N VAL A 238 4.36 3.65 -2.84
CA VAL A 238 4.76 2.62 -3.80
C VAL A 238 5.38 1.46 -3.04
N LEU A 239 4.97 0.23 -3.36
CA LEU A 239 5.74 -0.98 -3.05
C LEU A 239 6.09 -1.69 -4.34
N SER A 240 7.39 -1.84 -4.57
CA SER A 240 7.97 -2.39 -5.79
C SER A 240 8.76 -3.66 -5.55
N ASN A 241 8.98 -4.44 -6.61
CA ASN A 241 9.83 -5.62 -6.65
C ASN A 241 11.19 -5.28 -7.30
N PRO A 242 12.35 -5.55 -6.66
CA PRO A 242 12.53 -6.15 -5.33
C PRO A 242 12.03 -5.23 -4.22
N ALA A 243 11.69 -5.79 -3.05
CA ALA A 243 11.06 -5.12 -1.91
C ALA A 243 11.62 -3.72 -1.60
N LYS A 244 11.06 -2.73 -2.28
CA LYS A 244 11.45 -1.32 -2.21
C LYS A 244 10.18 -0.53 -2.04
N ARG A 245 10.17 0.33 -1.01
CA ARG A 245 9.07 1.23 -0.71
C ARG A 245 9.47 2.68 -0.94
N ILE A 246 8.53 3.47 -1.43
CA ILE A 246 8.73 4.89 -1.75
C ILE A 246 7.50 5.66 -1.25
N ALA A 247 7.73 6.81 -0.63
CA ALA A 247 6.67 7.80 -0.41
C ALA A 247 6.96 9.02 -1.28
N ILE A 248 5.96 9.44 -2.03
CA ILE A 248 6.01 10.58 -2.95
C ILE A 248 4.89 11.53 -2.55
N HIS A 249 5.20 12.80 -2.36
CA HIS A 249 4.23 13.81 -1.95
C HIS A 249 4.05 14.84 -3.06
N LYS A 250 2.81 15.29 -3.27
CA LYS A 250 2.50 16.42 -4.13
C LYS A 250 2.36 17.67 -3.24
N PRO A 251 3.32 18.61 -3.25
CA PRO A 251 3.28 19.79 -2.41
C PRO A 251 1.99 20.60 -2.59
N PRO A 252 1.53 21.34 -1.56
CA PRO A 252 0.52 22.38 -1.75
C PRO A 252 1.05 23.40 -2.77
N GLY A 253 0.21 23.81 -3.73
CA GLY A 253 0.59 24.84 -4.70
C GLY A 253 0.71 26.19 -3.99
N ASN A 254 1.88 26.83 -4.06
CA ASN A 254 2.14 28.12 -3.40
C ASN A 254 1.65 29.34 -4.21
N GLY A 255 0.59 29.19 -5.01
CA GLY A 255 0.03 30.29 -5.82
C GLY A 255 0.92 30.84 -6.93
N THR A 256 2.20 30.48 -6.99
CA THR A 256 3.10 30.77 -8.11
C THR A 256 3.00 29.66 -9.16
N ALA A 257 2.87 30.05 -10.42
CA ALA A 257 2.64 29.16 -11.56
C ALA A 257 3.82 28.21 -11.89
N ASP A 258 4.88 28.20 -11.08
CA ASP A 258 6.04 27.36 -11.29
C ASP A 258 5.78 25.93 -10.80
N THR A 259 5.58 25.04 -11.77
CA THR A 259 5.70 23.57 -11.74
C THR A 259 5.57 22.92 -10.36
N VAL A 260 4.32 22.63 -9.96
CA VAL A 260 4.00 21.73 -8.83
C VAL A 260 4.45 20.32 -9.22
N GLY A 261 5.71 19.98 -8.96
CA GLY A 261 6.27 18.66 -9.19
C GLY A 261 5.96 17.66 -8.08
N LEU A 262 6.09 16.38 -8.38
CA LEU A 262 6.10 15.32 -7.37
C LEU A 262 7.44 15.31 -6.64
N ARG A 263 7.42 15.15 -5.31
CA ARG A 263 8.62 15.08 -4.48
C ARG A 263 8.73 13.72 -3.81
N GLU A 264 9.81 12.99 -4.06
CA GLU A 264 10.16 11.81 -3.28
C GLU A 264 10.54 12.25 -1.85
N LEU A 265 9.83 11.74 -0.85
CA LEU A 265 10.10 11.99 0.56
C LEU A 265 11.14 11.01 1.10
N VAL A 266 10.95 9.74 0.79
CA VAL A 266 11.79 8.66 1.28
C VAL A 266 11.73 7.48 0.33
N GLN A 267 12.88 6.84 0.14
CA GLN A 267 13.02 5.56 -0.54
C GLN A 267 13.84 4.60 0.32
N GLN A 268 13.30 3.41 0.53
CA GLN A 268 13.94 2.35 1.29
C GLN A 268 13.86 1.01 0.56
N VAL A 269 14.89 0.17 0.72
CA VAL A 269 14.93 -1.18 0.15
C VAL A 269 15.16 -2.18 1.27
N TYR A 270 14.38 -3.25 1.28
CA TYR A 270 14.51 -4.34 2.22
C TYR A 270 15.64 -5.29 1.79
N ARG A 271 16.67 -5.43 2.63
CA ARG A 271 17.79 -6.34 2.40
C ARG A 271 18.26 -6.91 3.73
N ARG A 272 18.56 -8.21 3.72
CA ARG A 272 19.11 -8.94 4.89
C ARG A 272 18.29 -8.74 6.17
N GLY A 273 16.96 -8.73 6.06
CA GLY A 273 16.06 -8.63 7.22
C GLY A 273 15.78 -7.21 7.71
N ALA A 274 16.25 -6.16 7.02
CA ALA A 274 16.05 -4.77 7.44
C ALA A 274 15.81 -3.83 6.27
N TRP A 275 15.17 -2.68 6.55
CA TRP A 275 14.98 -1.58 5.60
C TRP A 275 16.17 -0.64 5.61
N HIS A 276 16.73 -0.38 4.43
CA HIS A 276 17.89 0.51 4.25
C HIS A 276 17.50 1.71 3.41
N SER A 277 17.93 2.90 3.83
CA SER A 277 17.78 4.11 3.01
C SER A 277 18.68 4.07 1.78
N ARG A 278 18.31 4.80 0.72
CA ARG A 278 19.17 4.96 -0.47
C ARG A 278 20.53 5.58 -0.12
N ALA A 279 20.58 6.50 0.84
CA ALA A 279 21.82 7.16 1.27
C ALA A 279 22.77 6.15 1.95
N SER A 280 22.24 5.33 2.85
CA SER A 280 23.02 4.28 3.55
C SER A 280 23.63 3.28 2.56
N GLN A 281 22.91 2.93 1.49
CA GLN A 281 23.42 2.02 0.46
C GLN A 281 24.58 2.59 -0.35
N LYS A 282 24.53 3.88 -0.69
CA LYS A 282 25.63 4.55 -1.40
C LYS A 282 26.89 4.52 -0.54
N ALA A 283 26.77 4.84 0.76
CA ALA A 283 27.90 4.82 1.69
C ALA A 283 28.53 3.42 1.83
N GLU A 284 27.71 2.36 1.98
CA GLU A 284 28.21 0.98 2.10
C GLU A 284 28.95 0.52 0.83
N THR A 285 28.45 0.91 -0.35
CA THR A 285 29.07 0.58 -1.63
C THR A 285 30.43 1.27 -1.78
N THR A 286 30.53 2.54 -1.41
CA THR A 286 31.79 3.29 -1.41
C THR A 286 32.82 2.66 -0.48
N LEU A 287 32.42 2.26 0.73
CA LEU A 287 33.29 1.59 1.70
C LEU A 287 33.81 0.23 1.21
N GLN A 288 32.96 -0.57 0.54
CA GLN A 288 33.37 -1.85 -0.03
C GLN A 288 34.35 -1.68 -1.19
N LEU A 289 34.17 -0.67 -2.05
CA LEU A 289 35.11 -0.34 -3.11
C LEU A 289 36.48 0.09 -2.58
N HIS A 290 36.52 0.79 -1.44
CA HIS A 290 37.77 1.20 -0.81
C HIS A 290 38.51 0.01 -0.14
N ARG A 291 37.77 -0.95 0.43
CA ARG A 291 38.37 -2.18 0.98
C ARG A 291 38.87 -3.17 -0.08
N GLY A 292 38.33 -3.10 -1.31
CA GLY A 292 38.76 -3.93 -2.44
C GLY A 292 40.01 -3.42 -3.17
N ARG A 293 40.41 -2.16 -2.95
CA ARG A 293 41.63 -1.57 -3.54
C ARG A 293 42.77 -1.59 -2.54
N GLY A 294 43.51 -2.70 -2.53
CA GLY A 294 44.87 -2.78 -1.99
C GLY A 294 44.98 -2.78 -0.47
N LYS A 295 45.85 -3.64 0.07
CA LYS A 295 46.42 -3.42 1.40
C LYS A 295 47.14 -2.06 1.34
N PRO A 296 46.79 -1.08 2.18
CA PRO A 296 47.61 0.12 2.30
C PRO A 296 49.01 -0.33 2.73
N THR A 297 50.03 0.17 2.03
CA THR A 297 51.41 0.07 2.50
C THR A 297 51.53 0.82 3.82
N PRO A 298 52.37 0.37 4.77
CA PRO A 298 52.46 0.95 6.11
C PRO A 298 52.68 2.48 6.14
N GLU A 299 53.30 3.03 5.10
CA GLU A 299 53.62 4.46 4.96
C GLU A 299 52.41 5.38 4.68
N GLU A 300 51.28 4.87 4.17
CA GLU A 300 50.10 5.71 3.87
C GLU A 300 49.14 5.85 5.06
N THR A 301 49.40 5.15 6.17
CA THR A 301 48.50 5.07 7.33
C THR A 301 48.52 6.32 8.21
N GLU A 302 49.62 7.10 8.20
CA GLU A 302 49.75 8.30 9.06
C GLU A 302 49.20 9.59 8.42
N ALA A 303 49.09 9.66 7.09
CA ALA A 303 48.64 10.88 6.42
C ALA A 303 47.11 11.01 6.33
N THR A 304 46.38 9.90 6.27
CA THR A 304 44.93 9.91 5.98
C THR A 304 44.05 10.03 7.23
N GLN A 305 44.59 9.76 8.42
CA GLN A 305 43.83 9.84 9.68
C GLN A 305 43.42 11.27 10.10
N LYS A 306 43.98 12.31 9.49
CA LYS A 306 43.69 13.72 9.84
C LYS A 306 42.69 14.43 8.91
N LYS A 307 42.25 13.82 7.80
CA LYS A 307 41.37 14.51 6.81
C LYS A 307 39.91 14.06 6.79
N ASP A 308 39.56 12.89 7.34
CA ASP A 308 38.22 12.32 7.16
C ASP A 308 37.16 12.70 8.22
N VAL A 309 37.51 13.48 9.23
CA VAL A 309 36.55 13.87 10.28
C VAL A 309 35.62 15.01 9.83
N HIS A 310 35.93 15.74 8.75
CA HIS A 310 35.13 16.89 8.29
C HIS A 310 34.25 16.63 7.05
N GLY A 311 34.35 15.46 6.41
CA GLY A 311 33.56 15.13 5.22
C GLY A 311 32.16 14.59 5.52
N TYR A 312 31.96 14.01 6.72
CA TYR A 312 30.74 13.30 7.07
C TYR A 312 29.59 14.22 7.53
N GLU A 313 29.90 15.39 8.12
CA GLU A 313 28.88 16.31 8.66
C GLU A 313 28.19 17.17 7.59
N ARG A 314 28.75 17.27 6.37
CA ARG A 314 28.26 18.22 5.35
C ARG A 314 27.26 17.63 4.34
N LEU A 315 27.04 16.32 4.34
CA LEU A 315 26.08 15.65 3.43
C LEU A 315 24.70 15.40 4.05
N GLU A 316 24.52 15.64 5.36
CA GLU A 316 23.21 15.57 6.03
C GLU A 316 22.41 16.89 5.96
N GLN A 317 23.01 17.99 5.50
CA GLN A 317 22.42 19.34 5.60
C GLN A 317 21.54 19.79 4.43
N SER A 318 21.15 18.90 3.50
CA SER A 318 20.14 19.21 2.46
C SER A 318 18.76 18.60 2.72
N ALA A 319 18.56 17.99 3.90
CA ALA A 319 17.25 17.58 4.36
C ALA A 319 16.43 18.81 4.78
N VAL A 320 15.37 19.13 4.04
CA VAL A 320 14.33 20.06 4.51
C VAL A 320 13.79 19.50 5.84
N GLU A 321 13.69 20.37 6.83
CA GLU A 321 13.13 20.08 8.16
C GLU A 321 11.78 19.35 8.01
N LEU A 322 11.82 18.02 8.13
CA LEU A 322 10.63 17.25 8.47
C LEU A 322 10.11 17.80 9.81
N PRO A 323 8.78 17.90 10.03
CA PRO A 323 8.23 18.37 11.29
C PRO A 323 8.98 17.74 12.46
N ALA A 324 9.40 18.52 13.46
CA ALA A 324 10.35 18.08 14.50
C ALA A 324 9.97 16.74 15.18
N TRP A 325 8.69 16.40 15.25
CA TRP A 325 8.19 15.13 15.79
C TRP A 325 8.50 13.89 14.92
N TYR A 326 8.83 14.07 13.63
CA TYR A 326 9.16 13.01 12.67
C TYR A 326 10.62 12.54 12.79
N GLN A 327 11.52 13.42 13.24
CA GLN A 327 12.95 13.11 13.36
C GLN A 327 13.25 12.23 14.59
N CYS A 328 12.41 12.28 15.64
CA CYS A 328 12.65 11.57 16.91
C CYS A 328 12.37 10.05 16.90
N LYS A 329 11.78 9.46 15.85
CA LYS A 329 11.38 8.03 15.87
C LYS A 329 12.30 7.06 15.12
N ALA A 330 13.34 7.55 14.43
CA ALA A 330 14.23 6.70 13.64
C ALA A 330 15.31 5.95 14.47
N ALA A 331 15.40 6.19 15.80
CA ALA A 331 16.52 5.71 16.62
C ALA A 331 16.15 4.73 17.75
N ALA A 332 14.97 4.10 17.73
CA ALA A 332 14.61 3.09 18.74
C ALA A 332 15.15 1.70 18.33
N LYS A 333 16.26 1.25 18.95
CA LYS A 333 16.70 -0.15 18.94
C LYS A 333 15.58 -1.02 19.55
N MET A 334 15.01 -1.93 18.76
CA MET A 334 14.09 -2.94 19.29
C MET A 334 14.85 -3.93 20.20
N PRO A 335 14.28 -4.35 21.34
CA PRO A 335 14.86 -5.40 22.17
C PRO A 335 14.82 -6.74 21.44
N ALA A 336 15.90 -7.53 21.61
CA ALA A 336 16.01 -8.87 21.08
C ALA A 336 14.88 -9.76 21.61
N ARG A 337 14.18 -10.44 20.69
CA ARG A 337 13.10 -11.38 21.01
C ARG A 337 13.70 -12.70 21.50
N PRO A 338 13.25 -13.30 22.62
CA PRO A 338 13.71 -14.62 23.04
C PRO A 338 13.23 -15.68 22.03
N SER A 339 14.19 -16.43 21.48
CA SER A 339 13.96 -17.56 20.59
C SER A 339 13.70 -18.81 21.41
N GLN A 340 12.49 -19.36 21.32
CA GLN A 340 12.22 -20.80 21.32
C GLN A 340 10.73 -21.00 21.04
N LEU A 341 10.41 -21.32 19.78
CA LEU A 341 9.12 -21.89 19.41
C LEU A 341 9.28 -23.41 19.39
N PRO A 342 8.25 -24.18 19.81
CA PRO A 342 8.27 -25.64 19.74
C PRO A 342 8.37 -26.12 18.28
N PRO A 343 8.92 -27.32 18.05
CA PRO A 343 9.04 -27.90 16.71
C PRO A 343 7.65 -28.12 16.10
N LEU A 344 7.49 -27.68 14.85
CA LEU A 344 6.31 -27.94 14.04
C LEU A 344 6.20 -29.45 13.75
N PRO A 345 4.99 -30.02 13.70
CA PRO A 345 4.79 -31.38 13.22
C PRO A 345 5.27 -31.53 11.77
N PRO A 346 5.68 -32.75 11.36
CA PRO A 346 6.16 -33.00 10.00
C PRO A 346 5.09 -32.61 8.99
N SER A 347 5.47 -31.78 8.01
CA SER A 347 4.62 -31.41 6.90
C SER A 347 4.28 -32.65 6.08
N GLU A 348 3.02 -33.04 6.05
CA GLU A 348 2.49 -33.96 5.05
C GLU A 348 2.79 -33.36 3.67
N THR A 349 3.50 -34.14 2.86
CA THR A 349 3.70 -33.87 1.44
C THR A 349 2.34 -33.92 0.77
N PHE A 350 1.75 -32.75 0.55
CA PHE A 350 0.65 -32.61 -0.39
C PHE A 350 1.25 -32.75 -1.78
N ASP A 351 0.94 -33.86 -2.44
CA ASP A 351 1.18 -34.07 -3.85
C ASP A 351 0.50 -32.92 -4.63
N GLU A 352 1.31 -32.21 -5.42
CA GLU A 352 0.86 -31.18 -6.35
C GLU A 352 0.22 -31.88 -7.56
N ASP A 353 -1.01 -32.37 -7.39
CA ASP A 353 -1.85 -32.79 -8.51
C ASP A 353 -2.49 -31.57 -9.17
N ASP A 354 -2.11 -31.38 -10.44
CA ASP A 354 -2.91 -30.89 -11.57
C ASP A 354 -3.77 -29.62 -11.38
N ASP A 355 -3.26 -28.52 -11.93
CA ASP A 355 -4.08 -27.41 -12.45
C ASP A 355 -3.64 -27.13 -13.91
N ASP A 356 -3.80 -28.13 -14.79
CA ASP A 356 -3.94 -27.93 -16.24
C ASP A 356 -5.43 -28.04 -16.59
N ASP A 357 -6.13 -26.89 -16.56
CA ASP A 357 -7.39 -26.62 -17.31
C ASP A 357 -7.58 -25.10 -17.54
#